data_AF-A0A2E6LKT6-F1
#
_entry.id   AF-A0A2E6LKT6-F1
#
_cell.length_a   1.000
_cell.length_b   1.000
_cell.length_c   1.000
_cell.angle_alpha   90.00
_cell.angle_beta   90.00
_cell.angle_gamma   90.00
#
_symmetry.space_group_name_H-M   'P 1'
#
loop_
_entity.id
_entity.type
_entity.pdbx_description
1 polymer ?
#
loop_
_entity_poly.entity_id
_entity_poly.type
_entity_poly.pdbx_seq_one_letter_code
_entity_poly.pdbx_strand_id
1 'polypeptide(L)'
;MCSPHAGARASTGRAHRASLSPSRNRGTGRRSMGRGRFAAIPMLLLATAAVAHEPRVVAPGDGQPVPVPFHETTLLLSESDSAAGVSVYEFVVAPMSGGAPPHQHSQEDEFAYVLDGTLTLMFGDRTVEAGPGTLAALNRGTVHAFWNATDQPVRTLFFVSRGGFERFFDAVAVSLREEPPADAADANARVAEIAAAHGIDIRPELIPESVLPLYAPK
;
A
#
# COMPACT_ATOMS: atom_id res chain seq x y z
N MET A 1 -38.33 22.42 44.13
CA MET A 1 -38.94 23.41 43.21
C MET A 1 -38.96 22.77 41.83
N CYS A 2 -39.99 22.00 41.47
CA CYS A 2 -41.22 22.42 40.78
C CYS A 2 -41.01 23.06 39.38
N SER A 3 -40.94 22.20 38.36
CA SER A 3 -41.77 22.12 37.12
C SER A 3 -42.04 23.40 36.25
N PRO A 4 -42.81 23.32 35.14
CA PRO A 4 -42.30 23.27 33.76
C PRO A 4 -43.00 24.30 32.84
N HIS A 5 -42.74 24.33 31.53
CA HIS A 5 -43.76 24.77 30.57
C HIS A 5 -43.68 24.08 29.20
N ALA A 6 -44.84 23.54 28.81
CA ALA A 6 -45.19 22.98 27.52
C ALA A 6 -45.85 24.06 26.64
N GLY A 7 -45.89 23.84 25.32
CA GLY A 7 -46.69 24.65 24.41
C GLY A 7 -46.70 24.12 22.97
N ALA A 8 -47.73 23.34 22.65
CA ALA A 8 -48.04 22.85 21.30
C ALA A 8 -48.65 23.93 20.40
N ARG A 9 -48.60 23.73 19.07
CA ARG A 9 -49.77 23.86 18.17
C ARG A 9 -49.47 23.38 16.74
N ALA A 10 -50.29 22.43 16.30
CA ALA A 10 -50.47 22.03 14.91
C ALA A 10 -51.32 23.06 14.14
N SER A 11 -51.08 23.20 12.84
CA SER A 11 -51.97 23.92 11.92
C SER A 11 -52.56 22.99 10.87
N THR A 12 -53.81 23.28 10.56
CA THR A 12 -54.77 22.52 9.74
C THR A 12 -54.81 23.03 8.30
N GLY A 13 -55.16 22.16 7.33
CA GLY A 13 -55.64 22.59 6.01
C GLY A 13 -55.73 21.43 5.02
N ARG A 14 -56.85 20.66 5.03
CA ARG A 14 -58.05 20.81 4.19
C ARG A 14 -57.97 19.99 2.88
N ALA A 15 -58.81 18.96 2.84
CA ALA A 15 -59.04 18.08 1.71
C ALA A 15 -59.78 18.79 0.56
N HIS A 16 -59.45 18.41 -0.68
CA HIS A 16 -60.34 18.55 -1.83
C HIS A 16 -60.55 17.19 -2.51
N ARG A 17 -61.82 16.81 -2.55
CA ARG A 17 -62.39 15.63 -3.19
C ARG A 17 -62.70 16.01 -4.63
N ALA A 18 -62.25 15.21 -5.60
CA ALA A 18 -62.73 15.26 -6.98
C ALA A 18 -63.16 13.86 -7.44
N SER A 19 -64.25 13.85 -8.18
CA SER A 19 -65.18 12.76 -8.42
C SER A 19 -64.82 11.84 -9.59
N LEU A 20 -65.35 10.63 -9.51
CA LEU A 20 -65.29 9.53 -10.48
C LEU A 20 -65.98 9.84 -11.82
N SER A 21 -65.50 9.22 -12.90
CA SER A 21 -66.35 8.51 -13.85
C SER A 21 -65.59 7.42 -14.62
N PRO A 22 -66.26 6.31 -15.03
CA PRO A 22 -65.60 5.10 -15.50
C PRO A 22 -65.66 4.93 -17.03
N SER A 23 -64.69 4.21 -17.59
CA SER A 23 -64.85 3.60 -18.92
C SER A 23 -64.06 2.28 -18.99
N ARG A 24 -64.80 1.19 -19.15
CA ARG A 24 -64.29 -0.13 -19.50
C ARG A 24 -63.98 -0.15 -21.00
N ASN A 25 -62.86 -0.73 -21.42
CA ASN A 25 -62.96 -1.71 -22.49
C ASN A 25 -61.87 -2.79 -22.45
N ARG A 26 -62.30 -4.00 -22.80
CA ARG A 26 -61.55 -5.26 -22.84
C ARG A 26 -60.67 -5.31 -24.08
N GLY A 27 -59.53 -5.99 -23.99
CA GLY A 27 -58.67 -6.31 -25.13
C GLY A 27 -57.69 -7.42 -24.77
N THR A 28 -58.15 -8.66 -24.85
CA THR A 28 -57.34 -9.88 -24.73
C THR A 28 -56.40 -10.01 -25.93
N GLY A 29 -55.09 -9.97 -25.69
CA GLY A 29 -54.06 -10.25 -26.69
C GLY A 29 -52.99 -11.19 -26.14
N ARG A 30 -53.26 -12.50 -26.16
CA ARG A 30 -52.30 -13.54 -25.80
C ARG A 30 -51.30 -13.70 -26.94
N ARG A 31 -50.14 -13.03 -26.87
CA ARG A 31 -49.03 -13.27 -27.80
C ARG A 31 -48.34 -14.58 -27.40
N SER A 32 -48.40 -15.56 -28.31
CA SER A 32 -47.59 -16.77 -28.29
C SER A 32 -46.12 -16.39 -28.35
N MET A 33 -45.37 -16.71 -27.29
CA MET A 33 -43.91 -16.57 -27.27
C MET A 33 -43.32 -17.93 -27.63
N GLY A 34 -42.63 -17.99 -28.77
CA GLY A 34 -42.02 -19.20 -29.30
C GLY A 34 -40.98 -19.77 -28.33
N ARG A 35 -40.97 -21.10 -28.21
CA ARG A 35 -39.92 -21.85 -27.50
C ARG A 35 -38.59 -21.67 -28.24
N GLY A 36 -37.80 -20.69 -27.83
CA GLY A 36 -36.40 -20.56 -28.23
C GLY A 36 -35.61 -21.73 -27.64
N ARG A 37 -34.97 -22.51 -28.50
CA ARG A 37 -33.96 -23.49 -28.09
C ARG A 37 -32.76 -22.71 -27.56
N PHE A 38 -32.58 -22.64 -26.24
CA PHE A 38 -31.34 -22.20 -25.64
C PHE A 38 -30.29 -23.28 -25.87
N ALA A 39 -29.38 -23.07 -26.82
CA ALA A 39 -28.17 -23.86 -26.90
C ALA A 39 -27.31 -23.55 -25.66
N ALA A 40 -27.08 -24.55 -24.81
CA ALA A 40 -26.15 -24.42 -23.70
C ALA A 40 -24.73 -24.24 -24.27
N ILE A 41 -24.17 -23.04 -24.14
CA ILE A 41 -22.75 -22.80 -24.40
C ILE A 41 -22.00 -23.49 -23.25
N PRO A 42 -21.08 -24.44 -23.51
CA PRO A 42 -20.32 -25.05 -22.44
C PRO A 42 -19.41 -23.97 -21.85
N MET A 43 -19.63 -23.65 -20.58
CA MET A 43 -18.73 -22.80 -19.81
C MET A 43 -17.43 -23.59 -19.61
N LEU A 44 -16.45 -23.37 -20.49
CA LEU A 44 -15.12 -23.91 -20.34
C LEU A 44 -14.49 -23.27 -19.10
N LEU A 45 -14.58 -23.95 -17.97
CA LEU A 45 -13.90 -23.57 -16.75
C LEU A 45 -12.40 -23.75 -17.02
N LEU A 46 -11.68 -22.67 -17.38
CA LEU A 46 -10.23 -22.65 -17.28
C LEU A 46 -9.92 -22.76 -15.79
N ALA A 47 -9.69 -23.98 -15.31
CA ALA A 47 -9.05 -24.19 -14.03
C ALA A 47 -7.63 -23.63 -14.16
N THR A 48 -7.42 -22.39 -13.69
CA THR A 48 -6.07 -21.92 -13.37
C THR A 48 -5.50 -22.89 -12.36
N ALA A 49 -4.51 -23.69 -12.75
CA ALA A 49 -3.76 -24.51 -11.81
C ALA A 49 -3.23 -23.55 -10.73
N ALA A 50 -3.66 -23.76 -9.49
CA ALA A 50 -3.10 -23.01 -8.37
C ALA A 50 -1.61 -23.34 -8.33
N VAL A 51 -0.76 -22.32 -8.42
CA VAL A 51 0.67 -22.50 -8.13
C VAL A 51 0.75 -22.95 -6.67
N ALA A 52 1.31 -24.14 -6.46
CA ALA A 52 1.55 -24.63 -5.11
C ALA A 52 2.68 -23.78 -4.49
N HIS A 53 2.43 -23.26 -3.29
CA HIS A 53 3.41 -22.52 -2.51
C HIS A 53 3.92 -23.44 -1.40
N GLU A 54 5.16 -23.89 -1.52
CA GLU A 54 5.76 -24.77 -0.51
C GLU A 54 6.13 -23.97 0.76
N PRO A 55 6.05 -24.58 1.95
CA PRO A 55 6.53 -23.93 3.17
C PRO A 55 8.00 -23.55 3.05
N ARG A 56 8.31 -22.26 3.25
CA ARG A 56 9.67 -21.74 3.21
C ARG A 56 10.18 -21.43 4.63
N VAL A 57 11.43 -21.83 4.90
CA VAL A 57 12.16 -21.48 6.12
C VAL A 57 13.44 -20.76 5.70
N VAL A 58 13.70 -19.60 6.28
CA VAL A 58 14.92 -18.83 6.04
C VAL A 58 15.61 -18.62 7.38
N ALA A 59 16.79 -19.21 7.56
CA ALA A 59 17.56 -19.04 8.76
C ALA A 59 18.27 -17.67 8.76
N PRO A 60 18.71 -17.16 9.92
CA PRO A 60 19.51 -15.94 9.98
C PRO A 60 20.73 -16.04 9.05
N GLY A 61 20.88 -15.08 8.12
CA GLY A 61 21.97 -15.04 7.14
C GLY A 61 21.69 -15.75 5.81
N ASP A 62 20.60 -16.50 5.68
CA ASP A 62 20.25 -17.22 4.44
C ASP A 62 19.37 -16.40 3.47
N GLY A 63 19.05 -15.16 3.84
CA GLY A 63 18.31 -14.24 2.99
C GLY A 63 19.12 -13.80 1.77
N GLN A 64 18.43 -13.30 0.74
CA GLN A 64 19.06 -12.86 -0.50
C GLN A 64 19.42 -11.37 -0.43
N PRO A 65 20.70 -10.98 -0.56
CA PRO A 65 21.08 -9.58 -0.60
C PRO A 65 20.43 -8.87 -1.80
N VAL A 66 19.85 -7.69 -1.56
CA VAL A 66 19.27 -6.84 -2.61
C VAL A 66 20.29 -5.74 -2.93
N PRO A 67 20.78 -5.63 -4.18
CA PRO A 67 21.81 -4.67 -4.54
C PRO A 67 21.23 -3.26 -4.75
N VAL A 68 20.97 -2.56 -3.65
CA VAL A 68 20.44 -1.18 -3.63
C VAL A 68 21.43 -0.21 -2.99
N PRO A 69 21.45 1.06 -3.42
CA PRO A 69 22.47 2.03 -2.97
C PRO A 69 22.17 2.70 -1.61
N PHE A 70 21.09 2.31 -0.91
CA PHE A 70 20.62 3.03 0.29
C PHE A 70 21.18 2.45 1.58
N HIS A 71 20.61 1.34 2.03
CA HIS A 71 20.96 0.63 3.25
C HIS A 71 21.03 -0.86 2.95
N GLU A 72 21.75 -1.60 3.78
CA GLU A 72 21.87 -3.05 3.63
C GLU A 72 20.47 -3.66 3.70
N THR A 73 20.11 -4.34 2.62
CA THR A 73 18.77 -4.87 2.40
C THR A 73 18.88 -6.35 2.03
N THR A 74 18.13 -7.17 2.75
CA THR A 74 18.08 -8.62 2.53
C THR A 74 16.64 -9.05 2.34
N LEU A 75 16.33 -9.70 1.22
CA LEU A 75 15.03 -10.34 0.97
C LEU A 75 14.98 -11.68 1.70
N LEU A 76 14.06 -11.80 2.65
CA LEU A 76 13.80 -13.04 3.40
C LEU A 76 12.70 -13.87 2.74
N LEU A 77 11.63 -13.23 2.27
CA LEU A 77 10.51 -13.88 1.60
C LEU A 77 10.11 -13.06 0.38
N SER A 78 9.92 -13.70 -0.77
CA SER A 78 9.38 -13.09 -1.98
C SER A 78 7.84 -13.13 -1.97
N GLU A 79 7.20 -12.17 -2.63
CA GLU A 79 5.77 -12.18 -2.91
C GLU A 79 5.34 -13.48 -3.61
N SER A 80 6.25 -14.11 -4.37
CA SER A 80 6.01 -15.38 -5.06
C SER A 80 6.03 -16.62 -4.15
N ASP A 81 6.50 -16.50 -2.91
CA ASP A 81 6.56 -17.63 -1.96
C ASP A 81 5.22 -17.90 -1.26
N SER A 82 4.23 -17.00 -1.40
CA SER A 82 2.93 -17.18 -0.76
C SER A 82 1.78 -16.67 -1.62
N ALA A 83 0.62 -17.32 -1.50
CA ALA A 83 -0.60 -16.83 -2.14
C ALA A 83 -1.05 -15.45 -1.63
N ALA A 84 -0.58 -15.04 -0.45
CA ALA A 84 -0.82 -13.70 0.09
C ALA A 84 -0.03 -12.61 -0.67
N GLY A 85 1.04 -12.97 -1.38
CA GLY A 85 1.82 -12.03 -2.16
C GLY A 85 2.61 -11.05 -1.29
N VAL A 86 3.08 -11.47 -0.12
CA VAL A 86 3.84 -10.60 0.80
C VAL A 86 5.33 -10.83 0.60
N SER A 87 6.07 -9.75 0.34
CA SER A 87 7.52 -9.75 0.43
C SER A 87 7.97 -9.33 1.84
N VAL A 88 9.01 -9.96 2.36
CA VAL A 88 9.60 -9.63 3.67
C VAL A 88 11.08 -9.34 3.50
N TYR A 89 11.49 -8.17 3.97
CA TYR A 89 12.88 -7.72 3.95
C TYR A 89 13.40 -7.52 5.37
N GLU A 90 14.70 -7.76 5.57
CA GLU A 90 15.46 -7.22 6.68
C GLU A 90 16.28 -6.03 6.19
N PHE A 91 16.12 -4.89 6.84
CA PHE A 91 16.92 -3.68 6.59
C PHE A 91 17.84 -3.43 7.79
N VAL A 92 19.10 -3.11 7.50
CA VAL A 92 20.07 -2.61 8.48
C VAL A 92 20.44 -1.17 8.12
N VAL A 93 19.92 -0.21 8.90
CA VAL A 93 20.21 1.21 8.68
C VAL A 93 21.38 1.61 9.58
N ALA A 94 22.48 2.02 8.95
CA ALA A 94 23.71 2.40 9.65
C ALA A 94 23.49 3.58 10.63
N PRO A 95 24.35 3.73 11.65
CA PRO A 95 24.33 4.90 12.53
C PRO A 95 24.29 6.21 11.75
N MET A 96 23.56 7.20 12.27
CA MET A 96 23.49 8.54 11.68
C MET A 96 23.27 8.51 10.15
N SER A 97 22.26 7.77 9.69
CA SER A 97 21.98 7.53 8.27
C SER A 97 20.50 7.59 7.97
N GLY A 98 20.17 8.07 6.78
CA GLY A 98 18.84 8.01 6.19
C GLY A 98 18.47 6.58 5.83
N GLY A 99 17.18 6.28 5.97
CA GLY A 99 16.56 5.11 5.36
C GLY A 99 15.92 5.51 4.04
N ALA A 100 14.66 5.11 3.81
CA ALA A 100 13.90 5.67 2.71
C ALA A 100 13.53 7.15 3.01
N PRO A 101 13.75 8.09 2.07
CA PRO A 101 13.22 9.45 2.19
C PRO A 101 11.68 9.42 2.18
N PRO A 102 11.00 10.54 2.43
CA PRO A 102 9.55 10.61 2.33
C PRO A 102 9.07 10.10 0.99
N HIS A 103 8.19 9.11 1.02
CA HIS A 103 7.61 8.52 -0.17
C HIS A 103 6.21 7.97 0.11
N GLN A 104 5.50 7.63 -0.95
CA GLN A 104 4.16 7.06 -0.87
C GLN A 104 4.04 5.90 -1.86
N HIS A 105 3.58 4.75 -1.37
CA HIS A 105 3.15 3.64 -2.21
C HIS A 105 1.69 3.84 -2.64
N SER A 106 1.40 3.63 -3.92
CA SER A 106 0.03 3.68 -4.45
C SER A 106 -0.64 2.30 -4.48
N GLN A 107 0.13 1.21 -4.43
CA GLN A 107 -0.36 -0.15 -4.60
C GLN A 107 -0.14 -1.03 -3.36
N GLU A 108 0.86 -0.71 -2.53
CA GLU A 108 1.32 -1.53 -1.42
C GLU A 108 1.01 -0.87 -0.07
N ASP A 109 0.45 -1.65 0.85
CA ASP A 109 0.66 -1.42 2.28
C ASP A 109 2.04 -1.97 2.68
N GLU A 110 2.73 -1.24 3.55
CA GLU A 110 4.02 -1.61 4.11
C GLU A 110 3.95 -1.62 5.65
N PHE A 111 4.70 -2.50 6.30
CA PHE A 111 4.73 -2.60 7.76
C PHE A 111 6.18 -2.71 8.23
N ALA A 112 6.57 -1.90 9.22
CA ALA A 112 7.88 -1.95 9.83
C ALA A 112 7.81 -2.63 11.20
N TYR A 113 8.66 -3.62 11.46
CA TYR A 113 8.81 -4.26 12.77
C TYR A 113 10.27 -4.21 13.24
N VAL A 114 10.53 -3.43 14.28
CA VAL A 114 11.90 -3.20 14.76
C VAL A 114 12.40 -4.40 15.54
N LEU A 115 13.56 -4.93 15.14
CA LEU A 115 14.22 -6.08 15.77
C LEU A 115 15.24 -5.66 16.81
N ASP A 116 16.05 -4.65 16.50
CA ASP A 116 17.15 -4.15 17.33
C ASP A 116 17.44 -2.68 17.01
N GLY A 117 17.92 -1.91 17.99
CA GLY A 117 18.18 -0.47 17.84
C GLY A 117 16.91 0.39 17.86
N THR A 118 17.01 1.64 17.40
CA THR A 118 15.89 2.60 17.35
C THR A 118 15.72 3.16 15.94
N LEU A 119 14.57 2.91 15.35
CA LEU A 119 14.18 3.46 14.05
C LEU A 119 13.35 4.72 14.28
N THR A 120 13.68 5.83 13.63
CA THR A 120 12.75 6.96 13.59
C THR A 120 11.87 6.84 12.36
N LEU A 121 10.56 6.88 12.58
CA LEU A 121 9.54 6.82 11.54
C LEU A 121 8.85 8.19 11.42
N MET A 122 8.51 8.58 10.20
CA MET A 122 7.74 9.80 9.91
C MET A 122 6.42 9.45 9.23
N PHE A 123 5.34 10.10 9.66
CA PHE A 123 4.02 10.01 9.03
C PHE A 123 3.40 11.41 8.95
N GLY A 124 3.30 11.97 7.75
CA GLY A 124 2.91 13.36 7.59
C GLY A 124 3.86 14.30 8.36
N ASP A 125 3.32 15.02 9.34
CA ASP A 125 4.04 16.00 10.18
C ASP A 125 4.58 15.43 11.51
N ARG A 126 4.34 14.14 11.79
CA ARG A 126 4.75 13.50 13.05
C ARG A 126 5.92 12.57 12.85
N THR A 127 6.79 12.54 13.85
CA THR A 127 7.88 11.56 13.97
C THR A 127 7.69 10.72 15.24
N VAL A 128 8.09 9.46 15.17
CA VAL A 128 8.03 8.51 16.28
C VAL A 128 9.32 7.70 16.31
N GLU A 129 9.94 7.61 17.48
CA GLU A 129 11.02 6.66 17.74
C GLU A 129 10.42 5.28 18.04
N ALA A 130 10.84 4.27 17.29
CA ALA A 130 10.40 2.89 17.38
C ALA A 130 11.58 2.01 17.82
N GLY A 131 11.52 1.52 19.05
CA GLY A 131 12.47 0.54 19.59
C GLY A 131 12.03 -0.91 19.31
N PRO A 132 12.81 -1.90 19.78
CA PRO A 132 12.54 -3.32 19.50
C PRO A 132 11.15 -3.77 19.91
N GLY A 133 10.48 -4.55 19.06
CA GLY A 133 9.11 -5.03 19.26
C GLY A 133 8.03 -4.03 18.83
N THR A 134 8.40 -2.86 18.33
CA THR A 134 7.45 -1.89 17.77
C THR A 134 7.05 -2.29 16.36
N LEU A 135 5.73 -2.37 16.11
CA LEU A 135 5.14 -2.51 14.78
C LEU A 135 4.53 -1.17 14.34
N ALA A 136 4.81 -0.74 13.11
CA ALA A 136 4.16 0.40 12.47
C ALA A 136 3.53 -0.02 11.15
N ALA A 137 2.33 0.50 10.87
CA ALA A 137 1.65 0.32 9.59
C ALA A 137 1.81 1.57 8.72
N LEU A 138 2.46 1.41 7.59
CA LEU A 138 2.77 2.40 6.55
C LEU A 138 1.81 2.19 5.38
N ASN A 139 0.51 2.33 5.68
CA ASN A 139 -0.54 1.98 4.72
C ASN A 139 -0.42 2.78 3.43
N ARG A 140 -0.80 2.14 2.32
CA ARG A 140 -0.84 2.73 0.98
C ARG A 140 -1.51 4.10 1.00
N GLY A 141 -1.02 5.01 0.16
CA GLY A 141 -1.55 6.37 0.07
C GLY A 141 -1.09 7.31 1.19
N THR A 142 -0.33 6.83 2.17
CA THR A 142 0.23 7.66 3.25
C THR A 142 1.68 7.98 2.95
N VAL A 143 2.05 9.26 2.98
CA VAL A 143 3.47 9.66 2.92
C VAL A 143 4.16 9.26 4.22
N HIS A 144 5.26 8.51 4.10
CA HIS A 144 6.08 8.08 5.22
C HIS A 144 7.57 8.07 4.87
N ALA A 145 8.41 8.13 5.90
CA ALA A 145 9.86 8.03 5.79
C ALA A 145 10.43 7.29 7.01
N PHE A 146 11.68 6.88 6.92
CA PHE A 146 12.41 6.39 8.09
C PHE A 146 13.90 6.71 8.03
N TRP A 147 14.52 6.83 9.20
CA TRP A 147 15.96 7.03 9.35
C TRP A 147 16.45 6.51 10.69
N ASN A 148 17.78 6.44 10.81
CA ASN A 148 18.46 6.16 12.06
C ASN A 148 19.20 7.42 12.53
N ALA A 149 18.67 8.06 13.58
CA ALA A 149 19.26 9.24 14.22
C ALA A 149 20.20 8.90 15.39
N THR A 150 20.49 7.61 15.60
CA THR A 150 21.30 7.14 16.72
C THR A 150 22.73 6.79 16.29
N ASP A 151 23.60 6.53 17.27
CA ASP A 151 24.99 6.13 17.07
C ASP A 151 25.19 4.61 16.93
N GLN A 152 24.10 3.82 17.02
CA GLN A 152 24.09 2.37 16.80
C GLN A 152 23.32 2.01 15.54
N PRO A 153 23.63 0.90 14.85
CA PRO A 153 22.80 0.42 13.75
C PRO A 153 21.39 0.05 14.26
N VAL A 154 20.41 0.09 13.36
CA VAL A 154 19.05 -0.39 13.61
C VAL A 154 18.72 -1.52 12.63
N ARG A 155 18.13 -2.59 13.14
CA ARG A 155 17.63 -3.73 12.36
C ARG A 155 16.12 -3.74 12.41
N THR A 156 15.49 -3.82 11.25
CA THR A 156 14.02 -3.81 11.14
C THR A 156 13.57 -4.74 10.03
N LEU A 157 12.43 -5.37 10.22
CA LEU A 157 11.72 -6.08 9.15
C LEU A 157 10.77 -5.11 8.45
N PHE A 158 10.70 -5.21 7.13
CA PHE A 158 9.67 -4.59 6.32
C PHE A 158 8.84 -5.67 5.63
N PHE A 159 7.53 -5.64 5.85
CA PHE A 159 6.56 -6.48 5.17
C PHE A 159 5.85 -5.62 4.15
N VAL A 160 5.89 -6.00 2.88
CA VAL A 160 5.24 -5.25 1.82
C VAL A 160 4.21 -6.14 1.17
N SER A 161 2.96 -5.66 1.16
CA SER A 161 1.86 -6.37 0.52
C SER A 161 2.02 -6.39 -1.00
N ARG A 162 1.27 -7.28 -1.65
CA ARG A 162 1.33 -7.48 -3.10
C ARG A 162 1.10 -6.17 -3.87
N GLY A 163 1.96 -5.92 -4.84
CA GLY A 163 1.88 -4.76 -5.73
C GLY A 163 3.02 -4.66 -6.75
N GLY A 164 4.03 -5.53 -6.64
CA GLY A 164 5.19 -5.52 -7.53
C GLY A 164 6.37 -4.73 -7.02
N PHE A 165 6.42 -4.46 -5.72
CA PHE A 165 7.54 -3.79 -5.06
C PHE A 165 8.89 -4.46 -5.34
N GLU A 166 8.95 -5.79 -5.43
CA GLU A 166 10.19 -6.49 -5.82
C GLU A 166 10.71 -6.05 -7.20
N ARG A 167 9.81 -5.81 -8.17
CA ARG A 167 10.19 -5.38 -9.52
C ARG A 167 10.82 -3.99 -9.54
N PHE A 168 10.47 -3.13 -8.56
CA PHE A 168 11.14 -1.85 -8.40
C PHE A 168 12.62 -2.04 -8.08
N PHE A 169 12.95 -2.90 -7.11
CA PHE A 169 14.35 -3.18 -6.78
C PHE A 169 15.11 -3.85 -7.92
N ASP A 170 14.48 -4.80 -8.61
CA ASP A 170 15.08 -5.43 -9.80
C ASP A 170 15.39 -4.39 -10.88
N ALA A 171 14.45 -3.48 -11.16
CA ALA A 171 14.61 -2.44 -12.16
C ALA A 171 15.72 -1.45 -11.79
N VAL A 172 15.81 -1.05 -10.51
CA VAL A 172 16.92 -0.21 -10.01
C VAL A 172 18.25 -0.92 -10.18
N ALA A 173 18.35 -2.19 -9.76
CA ALA A 173 19.58 -2.96 -9.85
C ALA A 173 20.05 -3.15 -11.31
N VAL A 174 19.13 -3.39 -12.24
CA VAL A 174 19.43 -3.47 -13.67
C VAL A 174 19.91 -2.12 -14.20
N SER A 175 19.18 -1.04 -13.94
CA SER A 175 19.51 0.30 -14.41
C SER A 175 20.91 0.76 -13.98
N LEU A 176 21.22 0.64 -12.68
CA LEU A 176 22.50 1.10 -12.12
C LEU A 176 23.68 0.21 -12.55
N ARG A 177 23.44 -1.05 -12.91
CA ARG A 177 24.48 -1.97 -13.41
C ARG A 177 24.80 -1.71 -14.87
N GLU A 178 23.78 -1.53 -15.70
CA GLU A 178 23.96 -1.34 -17.15
C GLU A 178 24.55 0.03 -17.46
N GLU A 179 24.15 1.05 -16.70
CA GLU A 179 24.68 2.39 -16.79
C GLU A 179 25.04 2.91 -15.40
N PRO A 180 26.31 2.74 -14.97
CA PRO A 180 26.77 3.28 -13.70
C PRO A 180 26.51 4.79 -13.61
N PRO A 181 25.89 5.27 -12.52
CA PRO A 181 25.54 6.67 -12.38
C PRO A 181 26.80 7.54 -12.30
N ALA A 182 26.72 8.77 -12.81
CA ALA A 182 27.85 9.70 -12.78
C ALA A 182 28.22 10.13 -11.36
N ASP A 183 27.20 10.30 -10.52
CA ASP A 183 27.31 10.63 -9.10
C ASP A 183 26.04 10.17 -8.35
N ALA A 184 25.99 10.45 -7.05
CA ALA A 184 24.84 10.08 -6.22
C ALA A 184 23.55 10.83 -6.60
N ALA A 185 23.64 12.03 -7.16
CA ALA A 185 22.46 12.79 -7.57
C ALA A 185 21.83 12.16 -8.83
N ASP A 186 22.65 11.74 -9.79
CA ASP A 186 22.22 10.96 -10.95
C ASP A 186 21.58 9.63 -10.51
N ALA A 187 22.22 8.90 -9.58
CA ALA A 187 21.67 7.66 -9.02
C ALA A 187 20.27 7.88 -8.40
N ASN A 188 20.13 8.91 -7.56
CA ASN A 188 18.86 9.25 -6.91
C ASN A 188 17.77 9.65 -7.90
N ALA A 189 18.12 10.39 -8.96
CA ALA A 189 17.17 10.79 -10.00
C ALA A 189 16.64 9.57 -10.78
N ARG A 190 17.53 8.64 -11.17
CA ARG A 190 17.13 7.40 -11.86
C ARG A 190 16.26 6.52 -10.98
N VAL A 191 16.61 6.37 -9.71
CA VAL A 191 15.79 5.66 -8.72
C VAL A 191 14.40 6.27 -8.63
N ALA A 192 14.29 7.60 -8.55
CA ALA A 192 13.00 8.28 -8.43
C ALA A 192 12.12 8.07 -9.68
N GLU A 193 12.71 8.08 -10.88
CA GLU A 193 11.99 7.78 -12.12
C GLU A 193 11.46 6.34 -12.14
N ILE A 194 12.31 5.37 -11.77
CA ILE A 194 11.94 3.94 -11.71
C ILE A 194 10.87 3.74 -10.62
N ALA A 195 11.03 4.35 -9.46
CA ALA A 195 10.06 4.32 -8.36
C ALA A 195 8.68 4.78 -8.84
N ALA A 196 8.61 5.93 -9.53
CA ALA A 196 7.36 6.47 -10.04
C ALA A 196 6.67 5.50 -11.02
N ALA A 197 7.44 4.85 -11.92
CA ALA A 197 6.92 3.84 -12.83
C ALA A 197 6.36 2.59 -12.12
N HIS A 198 6.75 2.37 -10.85
CA HIS A 198 6.29 1.26 -10.01
C HIS A 198 5.24 1.70 -8.97
N GLY A 199 4.74 2.94 -9.07
CA GLY A 199 3.72 3.44 -8.17
C GLY A 199 4.26 3.88 -6.80
N ILE A 200 5.56 4.14 -6.70
CA ILE A 200 6.24 4.67 -5.52
C ILE A 200 6.61 6.11 -5.82
N ASP A 201 6.05 7.04 -5.05
CA ASP A 201 6.25 8.46 -5.30
C ASP A 201 7.20 9.07 -4.26
N ILE A 202 8.44 9.33 -4.66
CA ILE A 202 9.50 9.84 -3.77
C ILE A 202 9.41 11.37 -3.68
N ARG A 203 9.41 11.89 -2.46
CA ARG A 203 9.15 13.29 -2.08
C ARG A 203 10.31 13.85 -1.24
N PRO A 204 11.53 13.96 -1.78
CA PRO A 204 12.70 14.42 -1.01
C PRO A 204 12.53 15.85 -0.46
N GLU A 205 11.68 16.67 -1.07
CA GLU A 205 11.32 18.01 -0.58
C GLU A 205 10.58 18.02 0.76
N LEU A 206 10.08 16.86 1.21
CA LEU A 206 9.41 16.71 2.50
C LEU A 206 10.36 16.23 3.62
N ILE A 207 11.65 16.06 3.34
CA ILE A 207 12.62 15.68 4.38
C ILE A 207 12.69 16.82 5.40
N PRO A 208 12.51 16.54 6.72
CA PRO A 208 12.67 17.58 7.73
C PRO A 208 14.09 18.16 7.70
N GLU A 209 14.20 19.49 7.78
CA GLU A 209 15.50 20.19 7.69
C GLU A 209 16.52 19.68 8.70
N SER A 210 16.06 19.31 9.91
CA SER A 210 16.89 18.78 10.99
C SER A 210 17.55 17.43 10.67
N VAL A 211 17.06 16.69 9.69
CA VAL A 211 17.59 15.36 9.32
C VAL A 211 18.11 15.29 7.89
N LEU A 212 18.14 16.41 7.15
CA LEU A 212 18.76 16.49 5.81
C LEU A 212 20.17 15.88 5.76
N PRO A 213 21.06 16.13 6.76
CA PRO A 213 22.40 15.52 6.74
C PRO A 213 22.41 13.99 6.76
N LEU A 214 21.35 13.34 7.26
CA LEU A 214 21.26 11.88 7.29
C LEU A 214 21.05 11.29 5.88
N TYR A 215 20.37 12.03 5.00
CA TYR A 215 20.07 11.63 3.62
C TYR A 215 21.08 12.16 2.59
N ALA A 216 22.10 12.90 3.04
CA ALA A 216 23.15 13.34 2.15
C ALA A 216 23.92 12.13 1.60
N PRO A 217 24.34 12.16 0.32
CA PRO A 217 25.25 11.16 -0.23
C PRO A 217 26.49 11.01 0.65
N LYS A 218 26.88 9.77 0.95
CA LYS A 218 28.09 9.44 1.70
C LYS A 218 29.21 9.00 0.77
#